data_AF-A0A7W4HS17-F1
#
_entry.id   AF-A0A7W4HS17-F1
#
_cell.length_a   1.000
_cell.length_b   1.000
_cell.length_c   1.000
_cell.angle_alpha   90.00
_cell.angle_beta   90.00
_cell.angle_gamma   90.00
#
_symmetry.space_group_name_H-M   'P 1'
#
loop_
_entity.id
_entity.type
_entity.pdbx_description
1 polymer ?
#
loop_
_entity_poly.entity_id
_entity_poly.type
_entity_poly.pdbx_seq_one_letter_code
_entity_poly.pdbx_strand_id
1 'polypeptide(L)' 'MQYHFDWGWFIGGILLIAAAALFIRFHRWVADNFGAGFGDYERYKLYGLIGVCIGFLASLNIVPFILSFIARSLFGGGLR' A
#
# COMPACT_ATOMS: atom_id res chain seq x y z
N MET A 1 13.50 -17.67 -9.77
CA MET A 1 13.49 -16.19 -9.72
C MET A 1 14.21 -15.80 -8.45
N GLN A 2 15.37 -15.16 -8.54
CA GLN A 2 16.05 -14.67 -7.33
C GLN A 2 15.25 -13.48 -6.79
N TYR A 3 14.75 -13.61 -5.56
CA TYR A 3 14.25 -12.46 -4.83
C TYR A 3 15.41 -11.46 -4.73
N HIS A 4 15.27 -10.32 -5.40
CA HIS A 4 16.24 -9.24 -5.33
C HIS A 4 15.61 -8.15 -4.48
N PHE A 5 16.20 -7.92 -3.31
CA PHE A 5 15.74 -6.89 -2.41
C PHE A 5 16.07 -5.52 -3.01
N ASP A 6 15.04 -4.77 -3.37
CA ASP A 6 15.19 -3.42 -3.90
C ASP A 6 15.00 -2.41 -2.76
N TRP A 7 16.07 -1.64 -2.51
CA TRP A 7 16.09 -0.58 -1.51
C TRP A 7 15.12 0.57 -1.82
N GLY A 8 14.83 0.83 -3.10
CA GLY A 8 13.86 1.84 -3.51
C GLY A 8 12.44 1.48 -3.09
N TRP A 9 12.03 0.23 -3.29
CA TRP A 9 10.73 -0.29 -2.83
C TRP A 9 10.64 -0.38 -1.31
N PHE A 10 11.75 -0.71 -0.65
CA PHE A 10 11.83 -0.69 0.81
C PHE A 10 11.59 0.71 1.38
N ILE A 11 12.33 1.71 0.90
CA ILE A 11 12.20 3.11 1.33
C ILE A 11 10.82 3.67 0.94
N GLY A 12 10.34 3.37 -0.27
CA GLY A 12 9.01 3.76 -0.71
C GLY A 12 7.91 3.17 0.16
N GLY A 13 8.03 1.90 0.56
CA GLY A 13 7.13 1.24 1.50
C GLY A 13 7.13 1.91 2.87
N ILE A 14 8.30 2.25 3.41
CA ILE A 14 8.42 2.99 4.69
C ILE A 14 7.75 4.37 4.60
N LEU A 15 7.97 5.12 3.52
CA LEU A 15 7.32 6.42 3.31
C LEU A 15 5.80 6.28 3.23
N LEU A 16 5.32 5.22 2.59
CA LEU A 16 3.88 4.94 2.47
C LEU A 16 3.27 4.56 3.82
N ILE A 17 3.96 3.77 4.65
CA ILE A 17 3.56 3.52 6.04
C ILE A 17 3.53 4.81 6.84
N ALA A 18 4.55 5.67 6.72
CA ALA A 18 4.61 6.94 7.44
C ALA A 18 3.45 7.87 7.03
N ALA A 19 3.15 7.96 5.74
CA ALA A 19 2.02 8.73 5.22
C ALA A 19 0.68 8.16 5.69
N ALA A 20 0.50 6.84 5.68
CA ALA A 20 -0.71 6.19 6.16
C ALA A 20 -0.90 6.35 7.67
N ALA A 21 0.17 6.25 8.46
CA ALA A 21 0.15 6.51 9.90
C ALA A 21 -0.19 7.97 10.21
N LEU A 22 0.34 8.91 9.42
CA LEU A 22 -0.01 10.33 9.52
C LEU A 22 -1.50 10.55 9.19
N PHE A 23 -2.02 9.87 8.16
CA PHE A 23 -3.43 9.91 7.80
C PHE A 23 -4.33 9.35 8.92
N ILE A 24 -3.94 8.25 9.57
CA ILE A 24 -4.63 7.74 10.77
C ILE A 24 -4.58 8.77 11.90
N ARG A 25 -3.44 9.44 12.12
CA ARG A 25 -3.29 10.44 13.18
C ARG A 25 -4.24 11.63 12.97
N PHE A 26 -4.35 12.11 11.73
CA PHE A 26 -5.19 13.24 11.34
C PHE A 26 -6.58 12.82 10.80
N HIS A 27 -7.02 11.58 11.07
CA HIS A 27 -8.29 11.04 10.55
C HIS A 27 -9.50 11.95 10.82
N ARG A 28 -9.53 12.65 11.97
CA ARG A 28 -10.61 13.60 12.31
C ARG A 28 -10.60 14.81 11.40
N TRP A 29 -9.45 15.46 11.23
CA TRP A 29 -9.31 16.60 10.33
C TRP A 29 -9.63 16.23 8.88
N VAL A 30 -9.19 15.05 8.42
CA VAL A 30 -9.55 14.56 7.08
C VAL A 30 -11.05 14.32 6.97
N ALA A 31 -11.67 13.65 7.94
CA ALA A 31 -13.10 13.39 7.93
C ALA A 31 -13.94 14.68 8.00
N ASP A 32 -13.47 15.71 8.72
CA ASP A 32 -14.17 16.99 8.85
C ASP A 32 -14.05 17.85 7.57
N ASN A 33 -13.01 17.67 6.75
CA ASN A 33 -12.82 18.40 5.49
C ASN A 33 -13.33 17.66 4.25
N PHE A 34 -13.31 16.31 4.24
CA PHE A 34 -13.71 15.48 3.10
C PHE A 34 -15.04 14.74 3.31
N GLY A 35 -15.52 14.60 4.55
CA GLY A 35 -16.78 13.94 4.87
C GLY A 35 -17.88 14.98 5.06
N ALA A 36 -18.96 14.86 4.28
CA ALA A 36 -20.15 15.71 4.35
C ALA A 36 -21.02 15.41 5.59
N GLY A 37 -20.42 15.40 6.78
CA GLY A 37 -21.05 15.10 8.06
C GLY A 37 -20.54 13.80 8.69
N PHE A 38 -20.52 13.81 10.02
CA PHE A 38 -20.36 12.81 11.10
C PHE A 38 -20.34 11.28 10.84
N GLY A 39 -20.48 10.79 9.62
CA GLY A 39 -20.92 9.43 9.33
C GLY A 39 -19.92 8.31 9.56
N ASP A 40 -18.60 8.50 9.44
CA ASP A 40 -17.71 7.32 9.40
C ASP A 40 -16.24 7.59 9.72
N TYR A 41 -15.95 8.18 10.88
CA TYR A 41 -14.57 8.29 11.40
C TYR A 41 -13.84 6.93 11.45
N GLU A 42 -14.58 5.84 11.68
CA GLU A 42 -14.04 4.47 11.64
C GLU A 42 -13.60 4.02 10.25
N ARG A 43 -14.29 4.42 9.17
CA ARG A 43 -13.87 4.06 7.80
C ARG A 43 -12.58 4.76 7.39
N TYR A 44 -12.41 6.03 7.76
CA TYR A 44 -11.15 6.74 7.51
C TYR A 44 -9.98 6.10 8.28
N LYS A 45 -10.23 5.64 9.51
CA LYS A 45 -9.25 4.88 10.28
C LYS A 45 -8.94 3.52 9.64
N LEU A 46 -9.96 2.83 9.11
CA LEU A 46 -9.81 1.56 8.39
C LEU A 46 -9.00 1.74 7.09
N TYR A 47 -9.27 2.78 6.30
CA TYR A 47 -8.50 3.09 5.09
C TYR A 47 -7.04 3.41 5.40
N GLY A 48 -6.79 4.15 6.48
CA GLY A 48 -5.43 4.38 6.96
C GLY A 48 -4.72 3.08 7.36
N LEU A 49 -5.41 2.18 8.05
CA LEU A 49 -4.87 0.87 8.43
C LEU A 49 -4.55 -0.01 7.20
N ILE A 50 -5.43 -0.01 6.21
CA ILE A 50 -5.20 -0.68 4.92
C ILE A 50 -3.96 -0.09 4.23
N GLY A 51 -3.81 1.25 4.24
CA GLY A 51 -2.63 1.93 3.72
C GLY A 51 -1.33 1.49 4.41
N VAL A 52 -1.34 1.29 5.73
CA VAL A 52 -0.18 0.74 6.47
C VAL A 52 0.14 -0.69 6.01
N CYS A 53 -0.86 -1.56 5.85
CA CYS A 53 -0.66 -2.91 5.34
C CYS A 53 -0.06 -2.92 3.92
N ILE A 54 -0.54 -2.02 3.04
CA ILE A 54 -0.01 -1.88 1.68
C ILE A 54 1.44 -1.42 1.71
N GLY A 55 1.78 -0.43 2.54
CA GLY A 55 3.14 0.05 2.69
C GLY A 55 4.09 -1.02 3.23
N PHE A 56 3.61 -1.86 4.15
CA PHE A 56 4.35 -3.01 4.66
C PHE A 56 4.63 -4.04 3.56
N LEU A 57 3.62 -4.41 2.77
CA LEU A 57 3.80 -5.32 1.62
C LEU A 57 4.73 -4.75 0.55
N ALA A 58 4.68 -3.42 0.32
CA ALA A 58 5.59 -2.74 -0.59
C ALA A 58 7.04 -2.79 -0.07
N SER A 59 7.25 -2.58 1.24
CA SER A 59 8.59 -2.64 1.84
C SER A 59 9.24 -4.02 1.73
N LEU A 60 8.43 -5.09 1.77
CA LEU A 60 8.89 -6.47 1.62
C LEU A 60 9.16 -6.87 0.16
N ASN A 61 9.01 -5.95 -0.81
CA ASN A 61 9.13 -6.24 -2.24
C ASN A 61 8.15 -7.34 -2.73
N ILE A 62 7.05 -7.58 -2.00
CA ILE A 62 6.04 -8.59 -2.36
C ILE A 62 5.22 -8.12 -3.57
N VAL A 63 4.97 -6.81 -3.67
CA VAL A 63 4.23 -6.20 -4.79
C VAL A 63 4.91 -6.46 -6.14
N PRO A 64 6.20 -6.11 -6.35
CA PRO A 64 6.88 -6.42 -7.61
C PRO A 64 7.02 -7.93 -7.86
N PHE A 65 7.12 -8.75 -6.81
CA PHE A 65 7.11 -10.21 -6.95
C PHE A 65 5.77 -10.72 -7.52
N ILE A 66 4.64 -10.30 -6.94
CA ILE A 66 3.29 -10.65 -7.43
C ILE A 66 3.07 -10.12 -8.84
N LEU A 67 3.46 -8.88 -9.12
CA LEU A 67 3.30 -8.28 -10.45
C LEU A 67 4.12 -9.05 -11.50
N SER A 68 5.34 -9.45 -11.18
CA SER A 68 6.18 -10.28 -12.04
C SER A 68 5.58 -11.68 -12.24
N PHE A 69 5.00 -12.26 -11.20
CA PHE A 69 4.30 -13.55 -11.28
C PHE A 69 3.08 -13.47 -12.19
N ILE A 70 2.19 -12.50 -11.98
CA ILE A 70 0.98 -12.28 -12.78
C ILE A 70 1.36 -11.94 -14.22
N ALA A 71 2.34 -11.05 -14.44
CA ALA A 71 2.79 -10.69 -15.78
C ALA A 71 3.34 -11.90 -16.53
N ARG A 72 4.08 -12.80 -15.86
CA ARG A 72 4.54 -14.06 -16.46
C ARG A 72 3.41 -15.05 -16.68
N SER A 73 2.42 -15.13 -15.80
CA SER A 73 1.26 -16.00 -16.00
C SER A 73 0.34 -15.53 -17.13
N LEU A 74 0.17 -14.21 -17.29
CA LEU A 74 -0.72 -13.63 -18.31
C LEU A 74 -0.03 -13.43 -19.66
N PHE A 75 1.23 -13.01 -19.67
CA PHE A 75 1.98 -12.70 -20.90
C PHE A 75 3.09 -13.71 -21.22
N GLY A 76 3.47 -14.58 -20.28
CA GLY A 76 4.51 -15.60 -20.44
C GLY A 76 4.00 -16.99 -20.84
N GLY A 77 2.71 -17.12 -21.22
CA GLY A 77 2.16 -18.33 -21.85
C GLY A 77 2.63 -18.59 -23.29
N GLY A 78 3.68 -17.90 -23.76
CA GLY A 78 4.18 -17.97 -25.13
C GLY A 78 5.69 -18.20 -25.19
N LEU A 79 6.05 -19.47 -25.42
CA LEU A 79 7.26 -19.95 -26.08
C LEU A 79 8.62 -19.86 -25.34
N ARG A 80 9.05 -21.06 -24.91
CA ARG A 80 10.42 -21.58 -24.73
C ARG A 80 11.10 -21.30 -23.39
#